data_AF-A0A932FBK7-F1
#
_entry.id   AF-A0A932FBK7-F1
#
_cell.length_a   1.000
_cell.length_b   1.000
_cell.length_c   1.000
_cell.angle_alpha   90.00
_cell.angle_beta   90.00
_cell.angle_gamma   90.00
#
_symmetry.space_group_name_H-M   'P 1'
#
loop_
_entity.id
_entity.type
_entity.pdbx_description
1 polymer ?
#
loop_
_entity_poly.entity_id
_entity_poly.type
_entity_poly.pdbx_seq_one_letter_code
_entity_poly.pdbx_strand_id
1 'polypeptide(L)'
;MAAPDAALEIETVPDEPVPMRVRAYGEWTFNGLKARRAEILRGLAELRRQPQDRIAWDLTRIADLDDAGALWLARAVRGTQQVEVSPRHREMLAQVKRGLRVPDVLAQPVDLLFGVVATGEAAMRFAVHLRDATVLLGQIVLDAAA
;
A
#
# COMPACT_ATOMS: atom_id res chain seq x y z
N MET A 1 -6.63 -18.22 15.04
CA MET A 1 -5.82 -17.05 15.41
C MET A 1 -5.90 -16.09 14.24
N ALA A 2 -6.43 -14.89 14.41
CA ALA A 2 -6.44 -13.88 13.35
C ALA A 2 -4.98 -13.58 12.97
N ALA A 3 -4.65 -13.56 11.68
CA ALA A 3 -3.32 -13.13 11.27
C ALA A 3 -3.17 -11.64 11.60
N PRO A 4 -1.97 -11.18 11.95
CA PRO A 4 -1.75 -9.77 12.26
C PRO A 4 -2.05 -8.90 11.03
N ASP A 5 -2.62 -7.71 11.25
CA ASP A 5 -2.84 -6.70 10.21
C ASP A 5 -1.53 -6.37 9.47
N ALA A 6 -1.65 -5.84 8.25
CA ALA A 6 -0.50 -5.39 7.46
C ALA A 6 0.42 -4.45 8.25
N ALA A 7 1.70 -4.78 8.30
CA ALA A 7 2.69 -3.99 9.01
C ALA A 7 4.02 -3.91 8.25
N LEU A 8 4.74 -2.82 8.51
CA LEU A 8 6.08 -2.55 8.03
C LEU A 8 7.02 -2.38 9.22
N GLU A 9 8.09 -3.14 9.22
CA GLU A 9 9.21 -2.98 10.14
C GLU A 9 10.42 -2.48 9.35
N ILE A 10 11.01 -1.39 9.80
CA ILE A 10 12.20 -0.79 9.17
C ILE A 10 13.36 -1.01 10.15
N GLU A 11 14.32 -1.81 9.73
CA GLU A 11 15.54 -2.08 10.48
C GLU A 11 16.70 -1.40 9.76
N THR A 12 17.49 -0.60 10.48
CA THR A 12 18.73 -0.03 9.94
C THR A 12 19.90 -0.85 10.45
N VAL A 13 20.64 -1.47 9.54
CA VAL A 13 21.82 -2.28 9.82
C VAL A 13 23.06 -1.49 9.36
N PRO A 14 23.75 -0.78 10.27
CA PRO A 14 24.77 0.21 9.90
C PRO A 14 26.01 -0.35 9.20
N ASP A 15 26.27 -1.66 9.28
CA ASP A 15 27.46 -2.33 8.71
C ASP A 15 27.17 -3.19 7.45
N GLU A 16 25.95 -3.16 6.91
CA GLU A 16 25.64 -3.85 5.65
C GLU A 16 25.81 -2.93 4.42
N PRO A 17 26.19 -3.47 3.26
CA PRO A 17 26.25 -2.71 2.00
C PRO A 17 24.88 -2.10 1.62
N VAL A 18 23.79 -2.70 2.12
CA VAL A 18 22.42 -2.20 2.02
C VAL A 18 21.93 -1.91 3.45
N PRO A 19 22.13 -0.68 3.97
CA PRO A 19 22.01 -0.39 5.40
C PRO A 19 20.57 -0.36 5.92
N MET A 20 19.56 -0.48 5.05
CA MET A 20 18.17 -0.47 5.46
C MET A 20 17.47 -1.73 4.98
N ARG A 21 16.90 -2.50 5.92
CA ARG A 21 16.07 -3.66 5.63
C ARG A 21 14.63 -3.35 6.04
N VAL A 22 13.72 -3.45 5.07
CA VAL A 22 12.29 -3.24 5.25
C VAL A 22 11.60 -4.59 5.18
N ARG A 23 10.92 -4.96 6.26
CA ARG A 23 10.16 -6.20 6.34
C ARG A 23 8.66 -5.92 6.28
N ALA A 24 7.99 -6.52 5.31
CA ALA A 24 6.54 -6.50 5.18
C ALA A 24 5.97 -7.82 5.69
N TYR A 25 5.00 -7.75 6.61
CA TYR A 25 4.36 -8.93 7.18
C TYR A 25 2.88 -8.70 7.49
N GLY A 26 2.18 -9.80 7.80
CA GLY A 26 0.75 -9.79 8.11
C GLY A 26 -0.15 -9.89 6.87
N GLU A 27 -1.42 -9.50 7.01
CA GLU A 27 -2.42 -9.53 5.94
C GLU A 27 -2.33 -8.30 5.03
N TRP A 28 -1.63 -8.45 3.91
CA TRP A 28 -1.53 -7.44 2.86
C TRP A 28 -2.72 -7.51 1.90
N THR A 29 -3.92 -7.43 2.48
CA THR A 29 -5.19 -7.30 1.76
C THR A 29 -5.69 -5.86 1.83
N PHE A 30 -6.68 -5.49 1.02
CA PHE A 30 -7.32 -4.18 1.10
C PHE A 30 -7.79 -3.85 2.52
N ASN A 31 -8.36 -4.82 3.24
CA ASN A 31 -8.85 -4.63 4.60
C ASN A 31 -7.70 -4.45 5.61
N GLY A 32 -6.66 -5.29 5.53
CA GLY A 32 -5.49 -5.17 6.41
C GLY A 32 -4.72 -3.86 6.19
N LEU A 33 -4.59 -3.42 4.93
CA LEU A 33 -4.01 -2.11 4.59
C LEU A 33 -4.85 -0.94 5.11
N LYS A 34 -6.18 -1.05 5.06
CA LYS A 34 -7.09 -0.02 5.54
C LYS A 34 -6.96 0.18 7.05
N ALA A 35 -6.83 -0.90 7.82
CA ALA A 35 -6.68 -0.85 9.27
C ALA A 35 -5.41 -0.10 9.72
N ARG A 36 -4.31 -0.24 8.96
CA ARG A 36 -2.98 0.30 9.30
C ARG A 36 -2.48 1.40 8.37
N ARG A 37 -3.38 2.00 7.59
CA ARG A 37 -3.06 2.95 6.50
C ARG A 37 -2.12 4.08 6.92
N ALA A 38 -2.40 4.73 8.06
CA ALA A 38 -1.64 5.90 8.49
C ALA A 38 -0.17 5.55 8.83
N GLU A 39 0.04 4.39 9.45
CA GLU A 39 1.38 3.92 9.85
C GLU A 39 2.19 3.46 8.65
N ILE A 40 1.55 2.70 7.76
CA ILE A 40 2.14 2.23 6.52
C ILE A 40 2.57 3.42 5.63
N LEU A 41 1.72 4.44 5.50
CA LEU A 41 2.05 5.65 4.74
C LEU A 41 3.20 6.44 5.36
N ARG A 42 3.30 6.47 6.70
CA ARG A 42 4.40 7.14 7.40
C ARG A 42 5.73 6.42 7.15
N GLY A 43 5.76 5.11 7.31
CA GLY A 43 6.95 4.29 7.01
C GLY A 43 7.39 4.44 5.56
N LEU A 44 6.45 4.46 4.61
CA LEU A 44 6.79 4.74 3.21
C LEU A 44 7.35 6.14 2.97
N ALA A 45 6.78 7.17 3.62
CA ALA A 45 7.27 8.53 3.46
C ALA A 45 8.71 8.68 3.96
N GLU A 46 9.09 7.91 4.98
CA GLU A 46 10.46 7.80 5.47
C GLU A 46 11.36 7.07 4.47
N LEU A 47 10.91 5.93 3.93
CA LEU A 47 11.67 5.17 2.92
C LEU A 47 11.86 5.92 1.60
N ARG A 48 10.91 6.78 1.21
CA ARG A 48 11.04 7.64 0.01
C ARG A 48 12.16 8.68 0.11
N ARG A 49 12.62 9.01 1.31
CA ARG A 49 13.74 9.94 1.53
C ARG A 49 15.09 9.26 1.38
N GLN A 50 15.10 7.93 1.30
CA GLN A 50 16.31 7.11 1.27
C GLN A 50 16.59 6.63 -0.15
N PRO A 51 17.87 6.51 -0.55
CA PRO A 51 18.24 5.96 -1.84
C PRO A 51 17.76 4.50 -1.98
N GLN A 52 17.06 4.17 -3.07
CA GLN A 52 16.43 2.85 -3.26
C GLN A 52 17.43 1.69 -3.38
N ASP A 53 18.66 1.99 -3.81
CA ASP A 53 19.80 1.07 -3.86
C ASP A 53 20.32 0.68 -2.46
N ARG A 54 19.96 1.44 -1.42
CA ARG A 54 20.32 1.20 -0.02
C ARG A 54 19.22 0.51 0.80
N ILE A 55 18.15 0.07 0.13
CA ILE A 55 16.99 -0.56 0.77
C ILE A 55 16.82 -1.99 0.27
N ALA A 56 16.88 -2.96 1.19
CA ALA A 56 16.50 -4.34 0.97
C ALA A 56 15.07 -4.58 1.48
N TRP A 57 14.25 -5.26 0.69
CA TRP A 57 12.89 -5.62 1.07
C TRP A 57 12.77 -7.12 1.33
N ASP A 58 12.13 -7.47 2.44
CA ASP A 58 11.74 -8.83 2.79
C ASP A 58 10.21 -8.92 2.85
N LEU A 59 9.63 -9.63 1.88
CA LEU A 59 8.20 -9.88 1.73
C LEU A 59 7.84 -11.34 2.09
N THR A 60 8.74 -12.08 2.74
CA THR A 60 8.56 -13.52 3.00
C THR A 60 7.51 -13.80 4.07
N ARG A 61 7.31 -12.87 5.01
CA ARG A 61 6.40 -12.99 6.16
C ARG A 61 4.99 -12.42 5.92
N ILE A 62 4.64 -12.15 4.66
CA ILE A 62 3.28 -11.80 4.26
C ILE A 62 2.40 -13.06 4.39
N ALA A 63 1.37 -12.98 5.25
CA ALA A 63 0.47 -14.08 5.52
C ALA A 63 -0.53 -14.27 4.36
N ASP A 64 -1.18 -13.17 3.99
CA ASP A 64 -2.13 -13.11 2.87
C ASP A 64 -1.84 -11.88 2.01
N LEU A 65 -2.04 -12.02 0.70
CA LEU A 65 -1.79 -10.98 -0.28
C LEU A 65 -2.90 -11.01 -1.33
N ASP A 66 -3.56 -9.87 -1.55
CA ASP A 66 -4.53 -9.69 -2.64
C ASP A 66 -3.97 -8.77 -3.75
N ASP A 67 -4.77 -8.51 -4.79
CA ASP A 67 -4.36 -7.66 -5.90
C ASP A 67 -4.02 -6.23 -5.47
N ALA A 68 -4.73 -5.69 -4.48
CA ALA A 68 -4.49 -4.34 -3.96
C ALA A 68 -3.15 -4.26 -3.22
N GLY A 69 -2.88 -5.23 -2.34
CA GLY A 69 -1.59 -5.35 -1.66
C GLY A 69 -0.44 -5.65 -2.62
N ALA A 70 -0.66 -6.49 -3.63
CA ALA A 70 0.35 -6.81 -4.63
C ALA A 70 0.72 -5.59 -5.47
N LEU A 71 -0.27 -4.80 -5.91
CA LEU A 71 -0.05 -3.53 -6.62
C LEU A 71 0.72 -2.54 -5.76
N TRP A 72 0.34 -2.42 -4.50
CA TRP A 72 0.99 -1.53 -3.55
C TRP A 72 2.46 -1.91 -3.36
N LEU A 73 2.75 -3.18 -3.07
CA LEU A 73 4.12 -3.67 -2.85
C LEU A 73 4.96 -3.54 -4.11
N ALA A 74 4.41 -3.90 -5.27
CA ALA A 74 5.11 -3.75 -6.55
C ALA A 74 5.56 -2.31 -6.82
N ARG A 75 4.77 -1.31 -6.37
CA ARG A 75 5.13 0.10 -6.45
C ARG A 75 6.15 0.51 -5.40
N ALA A 76 6.01 0.04 -4.16
CA ALA A 76 6.91 0.35 -3.05
C ALA A 76 8.33 -0.20 -3.25
N VAL A 77 8.47 -1.38 -3.85
CA VAL A 77 9.76 -2.02 -4.15
C VAL A 77 10.31 -1.66 -5.53
N ARG A 78 9.72 -0.69 -6.23
CA ARG A 78 10.17 -0.30 -7.57
C ARG A 78 11.52 0.41 -7.46
N GLY A 79 12.53 -0.13 -8.14
CA GLY A 79 13.87 0.46 -8.18
C GLY A 79 14.81 -0.03 -7.07
N THR A 80 14.33 -0.89 -6.16
CA THR A 80 15.19 -1.58 -5.20
C THR A 80 15.83 -2.81 -5.86
N GLN A 81 17.09 -3.07 -5.52
CA GLN A 81 17.84 -4.20 -6.10
C GLN A 81 17.64 -5.51 -5.33
N GLN A 82 17.34 -5.44 -4.03
CA GLN A 82 17.20 -6.59 -3.16
C GLN A 82 15.76 -6.72 -2.67
N VAL A 83 15.03 -7.70 -3.23
CA VAL A 83 13.65 -8.00 -2.82
C VAL A 83 13.50 -9.51 -2.66
N GLU A 84 13.31 -9.96 -1.42
CA GLU A 84 13.02 -11.35 -1.09
C GLU A 84 11.52 -11.55 -1.03
N VAL A 85 11.02 -12.58 -1.73
CA VAL A 85 9.59 -12.89 -1.82
C VAL A 85 9.39 -14.37 -1.61
N SER A 86 8.42 -14.71 -0.75
CA SER A 86 7.97 -16.09 -0.55
C SER A 86 7.57 -16.72 -1.89
N PRO A 87 7.91 -18.00 -2.15
CA PRO A 87 7.53 -18.70 -3.38
C PRO A 87 6.03 -18.61 -3.69
N ARG A 88 5.18 -18.68 -2.65
CA ARG A 88 3.71 -18.63 -2.76
C ARG A 88 3.18 -17.34 -3.42
N HIS A 89 3.83 -16.20 -3.19
CA HIS A 89 3.38 -14.89 -3.67
C HIS A 89 4.18 -14.38 -4.88
N ARG A 90 5.19 -15.14 -5.31
CA ARG A 90 6.13 -14.74 -6.36
C ARG A 90 5.44 -14.53 -7.71
N GLU A 91 4.55 -15.44 -8.10
CA GLU A 91 3.86 -15.38 -9.40
C GLU A 91 2.91 -14.18 -9.50
N MET A 92 2.14 -13.92 -8.45
CA MET A 92 1.23 -12.78 -8.38
C MET A 92 1.98 -11.44 -8.43
N LEU A 93 3.05 -11.28 -7.64
CA LEU A 93 3.90 -10.08 -7.72
C LEU A 93 4.58 -9.94 -9.10
N ALA A 94 5.02 -11.05 -9.72
CA ALA A 94 5.61 -11.02 -11.05
C ALA A 94 4.59 -10.67 -12.14
N GLN A 95 3.34 -11.09 -12.01
CA GLN A 95 2.25 -10.74 -12.93
C GLN A 95 1.92 -9.24 -12.85
N VAL A 96 1.78 -8.71 -11.64
CA VAL A 96 1.55 -7.27 -11.41
C VAL A 96 2.73 -6.43 -11.91
N LYS A 97 3.97 -6.82 -11.60
CA LYS A 97 5.18 -6.15 -12.12
C LYS A 97 5.22 -6.14 -13.65
N ARG A 98 4.79 -7.22 -14.31
CA ARG A 98 4.70 -7.29 -15.79
C ARG A 98 3.57 -6.41 -16.35
N GLY A 99 2.41 -6.40 -15.71
CA GLY A 99 1.30 -5.50 -16.09
C GLY A 99 1.66 -4.01 -15.95
N LEU A 100 2.58 -3.68 -15.04
CA LEU A 100 3.16 -2.34 -14.87
C LEU A 100 4.23 -1.98 -15.92
N ARG A 101 4.71 -2.92 -16.75
CA ARG A 101 5.71 -2.69 -17.82
C ARG A 101 5.07 -2.27 -19.16
N VAL A 102 4.15 -1.31 -19.15
CA VAL A 102 3.85 -0.57 -20.38
C VAL A 102 5.10 0.23 -20.79
N PRO A 103 5.52 0.26 -22.08
CA PRO A 103 6.83 0.74 -22.48
C PRO A 103 7.08 2.21 -22.09
N ASP A 104 8.28 2.43 -21.58
CA ASP A 104 8.87 3.71 -21.20
C ASP A 104 9.17 4.52 -22.47
N VAL A 105 8.27 5.45 -22.83
CA VAL A 105 8.53 6.44 -23.86
C VAL A 105 8.27 7.81 -23.24
N LEU A 106 9.38 8.46 -22.90
CA LEU A 106 9.58 9.89 -22.60
C LEU A 106 9.52 10.31 -21.12
N ALA A 107 10.68 10.81 -20.68
CA ALA A 107 10.88 12.02 -19.86
C ALA A 107 9.89 12.31 -18.73
N GLN A 108 10.38 12.30 -17.48
CA GLN A 108 9.71 12.77 -16.24
C GLN A 108 8.18 12.66 -16.22
N PRO A 109 7.58 11.61 -15.64
CA PRO A 109 6.14 11.60 -15.48
C PRO A 109 5.76 12.31 -14.19
N VAL A 110 5.09 13.46 -14.33
CA VAL A 110 4.06 13.86 -13.38
C VAL A 110 3.19 12.62 -13.14
N ASP A 111 3.05 12.20 -11.88
CA ASP A 111 2.36 10.96 -11.49
C ASP A 111 0.87 11.08 -11.79
N LEU A 112 0.46 10.93 -13.05
CA LEU A 112 -0.94 11.01 -13.50
C LEU A 112 -1.83 9.99 -12.78
N LEU A 113 -1.25 8.88 -12.35
CA LEU A 113 -1.90 7.87 -11.52
C LEU A 113 -2.08 8.33 -10.06
N PHE A 114 -1.31 9.29 -9.56
CA PHE A 114 -1.62 9.97 -8.30
C PHE A 114 -2.96 10.68 -8.38
N GLY A 115 -3.27 11.30 -9.54
CA GLY A 115 -4.58 11.88 -9.80
C GLY A 115 -5.68 10.84 -9.68
N VAL A 116 -5.55 9.71 -10.38
CA VAL A 116 -6.56 8.62 -10.35
C VAL A 116 -6.72 8.02 -8.95
N VAL A 117 -5.62 7.77 -8.23
CA VAL A 117 -5.64 7.23 -6.87
C VAL A 117 -6.21 8.25 -5.88
N ALA A 118 -5.86 9.53 -6.00
CA ALA A 118 -6.42 10.61 -5.19
C ALA A 118 -7.91 10.83 -5.48
N THR A 119 -8.34 10.70 -6.74
CA THR A 119 -9.75 10.75 -7.13
C THR A 119 -10.52 9.57 -6.57
N GLY A 120 -9.97 8.35 -6.61
CA GLY A 120 -10.57 7.17 -5.98
C GLY A 120 -10.71 7.33 -4.47
N GLU A 121 -9.68 7.86 -3.80
CA GLU A 121 -9.72 8.13 -2.37
C GLU A 121 -10.73 9.25 -2.01
N ALA A 122 -10.82 10.30 -2.82
CA ALA A 122 -11.79 11.37 -2.66
C ALA A 122 -13.23 10.88 -2.90
N ALA A 123 -13.46 10.04 -3.91
CA ALA A 123 -14.77 9.45 -4.19
C ALA A 123 -15.25 8.56 -3.04
N MET A 124 -14.35 7.75 -2.45
CA MET A 124 -14.67 6.92 -1.29
C MET A 124 -15.01 7.76 -0.05
N ARG A 125 -14.26 8.84 0.23
CA ARG A 125 -14.59 9.76 1.33
C ARG A 125 -15.91 10.48 1.10
N PHE A 126 -16.18 10.92 -0.13
CA PHE A 126 -17.44 11.53 -0.50
C PHE A 126 -18.62 10.57 -0.31
N ALA A 127 -18.48 9.30 -0.69
CA ALA A 127 -19.50 8.28 -0.49
C ALA A 127 -19.82 8.05 1.00
N VAL A 128 -18.81 8.08 1.87
CA VAL A 128 -19.01 7.99 3.33
C VAL A 128 -19.78 9.22 3.85
N HIS A 129 -19.37 10.43 3.48
CA HIS A 129 -20.08 11.64 3.90
C HIS A 129 -21.51 11.73 3.37
N LEU A 130 -21.77 11.27 2.14
CA LEU A 130 -23.11 11.25 1.57
C LEU A 130 -24.02 10.26 2.30
N ARG A 131 -23.48 9.10 2.69
CA ARG A 131 -24.20 8.14 3.55
C ARG A 131 -24.52 8.77 4.90
N ASP A 132 -23.55 9.40 5.56
CA ASP A 132 -23.74 10.01 6.88
C ASP A 132 -24.76 11.16 6.84
N ALA A 133 -24.75 11.97 5.78
CA ALA A 133 -25.76 12.99 5.54
C ALA A 133 -27.16 12.39 5.33
N THR A 134 -27.24 11.27 4.61
CA THR A 134 -28.50 10.54 4.40
C THR A 134 -29.03 9.96 5.70
N VAL A 135 -28.16 9.43 6.56
CA VAL A 135 -28.51 8.94 7.90
C VAL A 135 -29.03 10.08 8.76
N LEU A 136 -28.35 11.23 8.79
CA LEU A 136 -28.79 12.41 9.54
C LEU A 136 -30.14 12.96 9.05
N LEU A 137 -30.37 13.00 7.73
CA LEU A 137 -31.66 13.39 7.17
C LEU A 137 -32.76 12.39 7.56
N GLY A 138 -32.47 11.09 7.52
CA GLY A 138 -33.38 10.07 8.02
C GLY A 138 -33.71 10.25 9.51
N GLN A 139 -32.70 10.60 10.31
CA GLN A 139 -32.85 10.88 11.73
C GLN A 139 -33.78 12.09 11.97
N ILE A 140 -33.58 13.19 11.25
CA ILE A 140 -34.41 14.40 11.37
C ILE A 140 -35.88 14.12 10.98
N VAL A 141 -36.11 13.33 9.93
CA VAL A 141 -37.47 12.95 9.53
C VAL A 141 -38.14 12.08 10.59
N LEU A 142 -37.40 11.14 11.19
CA LEU A 142 -37.91 10.31 12.30
C LEU A 142 -38.19 11.14 13.55
N ASP A 143 -37.29 12.07 13.90
CA ASP A 143 -37.44 12.96 15.06
C ASP A 143 -38.61 13.95 14.89
N ALA A 144 -38.91 14.37 13.66
CA ALA A 144 -40.05 15.26 13.36
C ALA A 144 -41.39 14.52 13.26
N ALA A 145 -41.38 13.19 13.10
CA ALA A 145 -42.56 12.34 13.05
C ALA A 145 -42.91 11.69 14.41
N ALA A 146 -42.05 11.85 15.41
CA ALA A 146 -42.24 11.45 16.80
C ALA A 146 -42.92 12.56 17.62
#